data_AF-A0A1M5X985-F1
#
_entry.id   AF-A0A1M5X985-F1
#
_cell.length_a   1.000
_cell.length_b   1.000
_cell.length_c   1.000
_cell.angle_alpha   90.00
_cell.angle_beta   90.00
_cell.angle_gamma   90.00
#
_symmetry.space_group_name_H-M   'P 1'
#
loop_
_entity.id
_entity.type
_entity.pdbx_description
1 polymer ?
#
loop_
_entity_poly.entity_id
_entity_poly.type
_entity_poly.pdbx_seq_one_letter_code
_entity_poly.pdbx_strand_id
1 'polypeptide(L)'
;MYKKDTVYYPQDEMTTILLPVTSGCAYNKCAFCSMYKDDKYYEIPISDIEMQLLNGYIYTEKVFLTGADPMSIGFDKMKQLLDLIHQYLPYCACVASYASIKIISKYSVEELSTLHDAGLRLLYIGFETGRDDVLKLMNKGHTVKEAIKQAKKLNEAKLSFNTIVMYGIAGEGESIDNAVATAKMINQFITNKIITMNLTVFHGTELSNMVKRGDFIPSYRKERLIEIKTLLENLEPKVPTIFDTTHPTNIIKIKGTLPKDKKKIINEVINY
;
A
#
# COMPACT_ATOMS: atom_id res chain seq x y z
N MET A 1 23.91 -0.04 -16.25
CA MET A 1 23.92 -1.37 -15.62
C MET A 1 23.33 -1.22 -14.24
N TYR A 2 22.03 -1.49 -14.10
CA TYR A 2 21.27 -1.24 -12.87
C TYR A 2 21.96 -1.97 -11.70
N LYS A 3 22.18 -1.26 -10.57
CA LYS A 3 22.49 -1.94 -9.31
C LYS A 3 21.39 -2.95 -9.04
N LYS A 4 21.76 -4.05 -8.39
CA LYS A 4 20.89 -5.20 -8.10
C LYS A 4 19.89 -4.80 -6.99
N ASP A 5 19.06 -3.80 -7.29
CA ASP A 5 18.05 -3.27 -6.38
C ASP A 5 16.95 -4.33 -6.29
N THR A 6 16.56 -4.69 -5.06
CA THR A 6 15.47 -5.63 -4.86
C THR A 6 14.17 -4.99 -5.32
N VAL A 7 13.48 -5.61 -6.28
CA VAL A 7 12.21 -5.10 -6.79
C VAL A 7 11.08 -5.60 -5.91
N TYR A 8 10.31 -4.68 -5.33
CA TYR A 8 9.15 -4.98 -4.51
C TYR A 8 7.86 -4.69 -5.25
N TYR A 9 6.93 -5.64 -5.23
CA TYR A 9 5.61 -5.53 -5.84
C TYR A 9 4.59 -6.37 -5.04
N PRO A 10 3.28 -6.03 -5.09
CA PRO A 10 2.24 -6.80 -4.42
C PRO A 10 2.10 -8.19 -5.05
N GLN A 11 1.67 -9.20 -4.28
CA GLN A 11 1.46 -10.55 -4.80
C GLN A 11 0.48 -10.59 -6.00
N ASP A 12 -0.51 -9.69 -6.02
CA ASP A 12 -1.46 -9.53 -7.14
C ASP A 12 -0.80 -9.08 -8.46
N GLU A 13 0.47 -8.64 -8.41
CA GLU A 13 1.21 -8.10 -9.57
C GLU A 13 2.32 -9.05 -10.04
N MET A 14 2.36 -10.29 -9.54
CA MET A 14 3.44 -11.25 -9.86
C MET A 14 3.52 -11.68 -11.33
N THR A 15 2.43 -11.51 -12.08
CA THR A 15 2.36 -11.78 -13.52
C THR A 15 2.27 -10.52 -14.36
N THR A 16 2.38 -9.34 -13.74
CA THR A 16 2.28 -8.04 -14.41
C THR A 16 3.64 -7.61 -14.94
N ILE A 17 3.67 -6.88 -16.07
CA ILE A 17 4.90 -6.22 -16.52
C ILE A 17 5.31 -5.17 -15.50
N LEU A 18 6.54 -5.28 -15.02
CA LEU A 18 7.12 -4.35 -14.05
C LEU A 18 7.90 -3.26 -14.79
N LEU A 19 7.51 -2.01 -14.59
CA LEU A 19 8.19 -0.86 -15.19
C LEU A 19 8.85 0.00 -14.10
N PRO A 20 10.19 0.00 -13.98
CA PRO A 20 10.89 0.84 -13.01
C PRO A 20 10.69 2.33 -13.29
N VAL A 21 10.21 3.06 -12.29
CA VAL A 21 9.99 4.52 -12.38
C VAL A 21 10.81 5.27 -11.34
N THR A 22 10.97 4.68 -10.15
CA THR A 22 11.84 5.19 -9.10
C THR A 22 12.62 4.03 -8.49
N SER A 23 13.75 4.33 -7.85
CA SER A 23 14.40 3.41 -6.92
C SER A 23 14.70 4.13 -5.61
N GLY A 24 14.81 3.35 -4.54
CA GLY A 24 14.77 3.84 -3.18
C GLY A 24 13.40 4.40 -2.77
N CYS A 25 13.33 4.91 -1.54
CA CYS A 25 12.13 5.57 -1.01
C CYS A 25 12.39 7.05 -0.75
N ALA A 26 11.56 7.94 -1.31
CA ALA A 26 11.67 9.39 -1.09
C ALA A 26 11.50 9.81 0.38
N TYR A 27 10.89 8.94 1.20
CA TYR A 27 10.72 9.20 2.64
C TYR A 27 11.76 8.48 3.51
N ASN A 28 11.97 7.18 3.28
CA ASN A 28 12.95 6.27 3.92
C ASN A 28 13.14 6.36 5.46
N LYS A 29 12.17 6.94 6.17
CA LYS A 29 12.27 7.27 7.61
C LYS A 29 11.36 6.43 8.50
N CYS A 30 10.51 5.57 7.93
CA CYS A 30 9.67 4.66 8.68
C CYS A 30 10.52 3.79 9.62
N ALA A 31 10.04 3.59 10.84
CA ALA A 31 10.76 2.83 11.87
C ALA A 31 10.82 1.34 11.55
N PHE A 32 9.79 0.79 10.91
CA PHE A 32 9.63 -0.65 10.64
C PHE A 32 10.09 -1.12 9.26
N CYS A 33 10.18 -0.21 8.28
CA CYS A 33 10.42 -0.59 6.88
C CYS A 33 11.91 -0.85 6.63
N SER A 34 12.22 -2.04 6.09
CA SER A 34 13.58 -2.45 5.70
C SER A 34 13.84 -2.37 4.19
N MET A 35 12.80 -2.21 3.36
CA MET A 35 12.84 -2.47 1.93
C MET A 35 13.90 -1.66 1.16
N TYR A 36 14.02 -0.36 1.46
CA TYR A 36 14.85 0.58 0.71
C TYR A 36 15.86 1.30 1.62
N LYS A 37 16.22 0.70 2.77
CA LYS A 37 17.03 1.39 3.80
C LYS A 37 18.41 1.79 3.30
N ASP A 38 19.02 0.96 2.47
CA ASP A 38 20.35 1.18 1.92
C ASP A 38 20.33 1.86 0.54
N ASP A 39 19.14 2.13 0.00
CA ASP A 39 18.95 2.68 -1.33
C ASP A 39 18.73 4.19 -1.29
N LYS A 40 19.49 4.92 -2.11
CA LYS A 40 19.25 6.35 -2.34
C LYS A 40 18.07 6.51 -3.28
N TYR A 41 17.17 7.43 -2.94
CA TYR A 41 16.09 7.78 -3.84
C TYR A 41 16.62 8.37 -5.15
N TYR A 42 16.15 7.85 -6.28
CA TYR A 42 16.34 8.46 -7.59
C TYR A 42 15.15 8.16 -8.51
N GLU A 43 14.91 9.08 -9.44
CA GLU A 43 13.94 8.91 -10.52
C GLU A 43 14.64 8.29 -11.72
N ILE A 44 14.01 7.27 -12.34
CA ILE A 44 14.53 6.64 -13.54
C ILE A 44 14.37 7.64 -14.71
N PRO A 45 15.42 7.91 -15.51
CA PRO A 45 15.30 8.80 -16.66
C PRO A 45 14.22 8.34 -17.63
N ILE A 46 13.41 9.27 -18.14
CA ILE A 46 12.30 8.93 -19.04
C ILE A 46 12.76 8.20 -20.30
N SER A 47 13.97 8.50 -20.80
CA SER A 47 14.60 7.80 -21.94
C SER A 47 14.85 6.32 -21.66
N ASP A 48 15.20 5.97 -20.43
CA ASP A 48 15.46 4.59 -20.02
C ASP A 48 14.14 3.82 -19.84
N ILE A 49 13.07 4.52 -19.42
CA ILE A 49 11.71 3.96 -19.35
C ILE A 49 11.17 3.73 -20.76
N GLU A 50 11.32 4.70 -21.66
CA GLU A 50 10.90 4.61 -23.06
C GLU A 50 11.59 3.45 -23.78
N MET A 51 12.89 3.22 -23.53
CA MET A 51 13.61 2.07 -24.08
C MET A 51 13.03 0.73 -23.62
N GLN A 52 12.51 0.63 -22.40
CA GLN A 52 11.82 -0.58 -21.93
C GLN A 52 10.47 -0.75 -22.61
N LEU A 53 9.71 0.34 -22.79
CA LEU A 53 8.42 0.32 -23.48
C LEU A 53 8.55 -0.07 -24.95
N LEU A 54 9.60 0.41 -25.65
CA LEU A 54 9.90 0.04 -27.03
C LEU A 54 10.10 -1.47 -27.24
N ASN A 55 10.58 -2.16 -26.21
CA ASN A 55 10.78 -3.61 -26.22
C ASN A 55 9.62 -4.37 -25.54
N GLY A 56 8.54 -3.68 -25.18
CA GLY A 56 7.38 -4.25 -24.52
C GLY A 56 6.51 -5.09 -25.45
N TYR A 57 5.73 -5.99 -24.87
CA TYR A 57 4.78 -6.80 -25.63
C TYR A 57 3.50 -6.00 -25.88
N ILE A 58 3.17 -5.74 -27.14
CA ILE A 58 2.07 -4.82 -27.50
C ILE A 58 0.71 -5.17 -26.88
N TYR A 59 0.46 -6.46 -26.59
CA TYR A 59 -0.77 -6.95 -25.96
C TYR A 59 -0.70 -6.99 -24.43
N THR A 60 0.26 -6.29 -23.82
CA THR A 60 0.30 -6.12 -22.36
C THR A 60 -0.94 -5.37 -21.89
N GLU A 61 -1.78 -6.05 -21.12
CA GLU A 61 -3.04 -5.49 -20.59
C GLU A 61 -2.83 -4.68 -19.30
N LYS A 62 -1.73 -4.94 -18.58
CA LYS A 62 -1.45 -4.34 -17.28
C LYS A 62 0.03 -4.08 -17.07
N VAL A 63 0.34 -2.91 -16.52
CA VAL A 63 1.69 -2.51 -16.12
C VAL A 63 1.67 -2.12 -14.64
N PHE A 64 2.66 -2.57 -13.89
CA PHE A 64 2.90 -2.15 -12.52
C PHE A 64 4.16 -1.29 -12.46
N LEU A 65 4.02 -0.03 -12.06
CA LEU A 65 5.13 0.89 -11.88
C LEU A 65 5.87 0.52 -10.60
N THR A 66 7.16 0.20 -10.71
CA THR A 66 7.99 -0.22 -9.57
C THR A 66 8.85 0.91 -9.02
N GLY A 67 9.28 0.70 -7.77
CA GLY A 67 9.85 1.70 -6.87
C GLY A 67 9.01 1.83 -5.60
N ALA A 68 9.53 2.53 -4.59
CA ALA A 68 8.81 2.66 -3.31
C ALA A 68 7.55 3.53 -3.41
N ASP A 69 7.59 4.55 -4.28
CA ASP A 69 6.51 5.50 -4.49
C ASP A 69 6.65 6.17 -5.87
N PRO A 70 6.31 5.51 -6.99
CA PRO A 70 6.41 6.10 -8.33
C PRO A 70 5.63 7.39 -8.52
N MET A 71 4.55 7.61 -7.76
CA MET A 71 3.82 8.88 -7.76
C MET A 71 4.68 10.07 -7.28
N SER A 72 5.88 9.83 -6.74
CA SER A 72 6.76 10.92 -6.29
C SER A 72 7.35 11.77 -7.42
N ILE A 73 7.31 11.31 -8.68
CA ILE A 73 7.86 12.02 -9.85
C ILE A 73 7.07 13.27 -10.26
N GLY A 74 5.88 13.48 -9.69
CA GLY A 74 5.02 14.64 -9.98
C GLY A 74 4.05 14.41 -11.14
N PHE A 75 3.12 15.36 -11.33
CA PHE A 75 2.03 15.25 -12.30
C PHE A 75 2.53 15.21 -13.75
N ASP A 76 3.33 16.20 -14.18
CA ASP A 76 3.75 16.32 -15.58
C ASP A 76 4.50 15.07 -16.07
N LYS A 77 5.46 14.58 -15.27
CA LYS A 77 6.23 13.38 -15.60
C LYS A 77 5.36 12.11 -15.59
N MET A 78 4.44 11.99 -14.64
CA MET A 78 3.52 10.85 -14.61
C MET A 78 2.57 10.87 -15.82
N LYS A 79 2.08 12.05 -16.22
CA LYS A 79 1.25 12.18 -17.40
C LYS A 79 2.02 11.80 -18.67
N GLN A 80 3.24 12.31 -18.83
CA GLN A 80 4.12 11.94 -19.94
C GLN A 80 4.38 10.43 -19.98
N LEU A 81 4.64 9.80 -18.82
CA LEU A 81 4.84 8.37 -18.71
C LEU A 81 3.61 7.58 -19.17
N LEU A 82 2.41 7.97 -18.72
CA LEU A 82 1.16 7.31 -19.13
C LEU A 82 0.91 7.44 -20.64
N ASP A 83 1.25 8.58 -21.23
CA ASP A 83 1.14 8.79 -22.68
C ASP A 83 2.09 7.86 -23.45
N LEU A 84 3.32 7.69 -22.98
CA LEU A 84 4.26 6.72 -23.57
C LEU A 84 3.76 5.28 -23.41
N ILE A 85 3.22 4.91 -22.25
CA ILE A 85 2.63 3.58 -22.04
C ILE A 85 1.49 3.37 -23.04
N HIS A 86 0.59 4.34 -23.21
CA HIS A 86 -0.50 4.22 -24.18
C HIS A 86 -0.01 4.10 -25.62
N GLN A 87 1.04 4.85 -25.99
CA GLN A 87 1.64 4.80 -27.32
C GLN A 87 2.28 3.44 -27.62
N TYR A 88 3.07 2.89 -26.70
CA TYR A 88 3.84 1.66 -26.93
C TYR A 88 3.08 0.37 -26.55
N LEU A 89 2.16 0.47 -25.59
CA LEU A 89 1.34 -0.64 -25.08
C LEU A 89 -0.15 -0.26 -25.19
N PRO A 90 -0.71 -0.15 -26.41
CA PRO A 90 -2.06 0.39 -26.62
C PRO A 90 -3.17 -0.47 -26.02
N TYR A 91 -2.90 -1.73 -25.69
CA TYR A 91 -3.84 -2.63 -25.01
C TYR A 91 -3.75 -2.56 -23.48
N CYS A 92 -2.88 -1.72 -22.92
CA CYS A 92 -2.74 -1.55 -21.48
C CYS A 92 -3.97 -0.85 -20.91
N ALA A 93 -4.88 -1.63 -20.31
CA ALA A 93 -6.10 -1.13 -19.71
C ALA A 93 -5.88 -0.63 -18.27
N CYS A 94 -4.78 -1.04 -17.61
CA CYS A 94 -4.53 -0.73 -16.22
C CYS A 94 -3.03 -0.50 -15.94
N VAL A 95 -2.69 0.75 -15.63
CA VAL A 95 -1.42 1.07 -14.97
C VAL A 95 -1.68 1.11 -13.46
N ALA A 96 -0.89 0.34 -12.71
CA ALA A 96 -0.97 0.23 -11.26
C ALA A 96 0.34 0.67 -10.59
N SER A 97 0.29 1.17 -9.36
CA SER A 97 1.49 1.63 -8.66
C SER A 97 1.36 1.63 -7.14
N TYR A 98 2.49 1.63 -6.43
CA TYR A 98 2.52 2.06 -5.04
C TYR A 98 2.38 3.58 -4.93
N ALA A 99 1.75 4.05 -3.84
CA ALA A 99 1.74 5.46 -3.50
C ALA A 99 1.68 5.66 -1.98
N SER A 100 2.22 6.79 -1.49
CA SER A 100 2.03 7.19 -0.11
C SER A 100 1.01 8.32 0.04
N ILE A 101 0.34 8.37 1.20
CA ILE A 101 -0.55 9.47 1.59
C ILE A 101 0.13 10.83 1.43
N LYS A 102 1.41 10.92 1.81
CA LYS A 102 2.21 12.14 1.70
C LYS A 102 2.37 12.59 0.26
N ILE A 103 2.66 11.68 -0.67
CA ILE A 103 2.81 12.02 -2.09
C ILE A 103 1.46 12.36 -2.71
N ILE A 104 0.41 11.57 -2.44
CA ILE A 104 -0.94 11.87 -2.93
C ILE A 104 -1.39 13.26 -2.48
N SER A 105 -1.02 13.72 -1.29
CA SER A 105 -1.37 15.06 -0.81
C SER A 105 -0.91 16.22 -1.69
N LYS A 106 0.11 16.01 -2.54
CA LYS A 106 0.65 17.02 -3.45
C LYS A 106 -0.15 17.18 -4.75
N TYR A 107 -1.03 16.23 -5.06
CA TYR A 107 -1.88 16.27 -6.24
C TYR A 107 -3.23 16.90 -5.93
N SER A 108 -3.80 17.63 -6.87
CA SER A 108 -5.20 18.06 -6.87
C SER A 108 -6.14 16.91 -7.27
N VAL A 109 -7.45 17.11 -7.13
CA VAL A 109 -8.46 16.14 -7.61
C VAL A 109 -8.41 16.05 -9.13
N GLU A 110 -8.27 17.21 -9.79
CA GLU A 110 -8.25 17.37 -11.24
C GLU A 110 -7.04 16.67 -11.86
N GLU A 111 -5.86 16.82 -11.26
CA GLU A 111 -4.65 16.10 -11.69
C GLU A 111 -4.84 14.59 -11.54
N LEU A 112 -5.37 14.11 -10.40
CA LEU A 112 -5.61 12.69 -10.19
C LEU A 112 -6.66 12.13 -11.16
N SER A 113 -7.71 12.89 -11.47
CA SER A 113 -8.72 12.52 -12.46
C SER A 113 -8.12 12.45 -13.87
N THR A 114 -7.23 13.39 -14.20
CA THR A 114 -6.53 13.40 -15.48
C THR A 114 -5.60 12.19 -15.61
N LEU A 115 -4.85 11.85 -14.56
CA LEU A 115 -4.02 10.65 -14.54
C LEU A 115 -4.86 9.37 -14.59
N HIS A 116 -6.01 9.37 -13.92
CA HIS A 116 -6.97 8.29 -14.05
C HIS A 116 -7.33 8.10 -15.52
N ASP A 117 -7.85 9.13 -16.19
CA ASP A 117 -8.29 9.05 -17.58
C ASP A 117 -7.17 8.62 -18.53
N ALA A 118 -5.92 9.03 -18.25
CA ALA A 118 -4.72 8.63 -18.98
C ALA A 118 -4.26 7.17 -18.73
N GLY A 119 -4.89 6.42 -17.82
CA GLY A 119 -4.65 4.97 -17.66
C GLY A 119 -4.11 4.54 -16.29
N LEU A 120 -3.83 5.45 -15.36
CA LEU A 120 -3.54 5.10 -13.97
C LEU A 120 -4.84 4.63 -13.31
N ARG A 121 -5.01 3.32 -13.13
CA ARG A 121 -6.30 2.76 -12.65
C ARG A 121 -6.27 2.24 -11.22
N LEU A 122 -5.09 1.92 -10.68
CA LEU A 122 -5.00 1.28 -9.37
C LEU A 122 -3.78 1.73 -8.56
N LEU A 123 -4.01 2.13 -7.31
CA LEU A 123 -2.93 2.38 -6.35
C LEU A 123 -2.90 1.36 -5.22
N TYR A 124 -1.71 1.08 -4.70
CA TYR A 124 -1.48 0.33 -3.46
C TYR A 124 -0.93 1.29 -2.42
N ILE A 125 -1.67 1.53 -1.33
CA ILE A 125 -1.37 2.62 -0.40
C ILE A 125 -1.21 2.08 1.02
N GLY A 126 -0.05 2.34 1.62
CA GLY A 126 0.24 2.05 3.03
C GLY A 126 -0.36 3.08 3.97
N PHE A 127 -1.52 2.75 4.54
CA PHE A 127 -2.19 3.48 5.63
C PHE A 127 -1.69 3.01 7.01
N GLU A 128 -1.33 1.74 7.12
CA GLU A 128 -0.80 1.06 8.30
C GLU A 128 -1.79 0.93 9.47
N THR A 129 -2.30 2.03 10.02
CA THR A 129 -3.16 2.03 11.22
C THR A 129 -4.04 3.28 11.29
N GLY A 130 -5.20 3.17 11.93
CA GLY A 130 -6.07 4.29 12.30
C GLY A 130 -5.68 5.02 13.58
N ARG A 131 -4.41 4.95 14.02
CA ARG A 131 -3.90 5.56 15.26
C ARG A 131 -2.75 6.54 15.04
N ASP A 132 -2.96 7.82 15.37
CA ASP A 132 -1.95 8.87 15.19
C ASP A 132 -0.70 8.68 16.08
N ASP A 133 -0.88 8.18 17.30
CA ASP A 133 0.22 7.88 18.22
C ASP A 133 1.12 6.76 17.67
N VAL A 134 0.51 5.72 17.08
CA VAL A 134 1.25 4.63 16.44
C VAL A 134 1.89 5.07 15.13
N LEU A 135 1.21 5.87 14.29
CA LEU A 135 1.80 6.46 13.08
C LEU A 135 3.02 7.33 13.40
N LYS A 136 2.98 8.07 14.52
CA LYS A 136 4.08 8.88 15.03
C LYS A 136 5.23 8.00 15.53
N LEU A 137 4.95 6.97 16.33
CA LEU A 137 5.94 6.00 16.79
C LEU A 137 6.65 5.33 15.61
N MET A 138 5.89 4.94 14.59
CA MET A 138 6.39 4.30 13.38
C MET A 138 7.00 5.27 12.37
N ASN A 139 6.93 6.58 12.65
CA ASN A 139 7.40 7.66 11.81
C ASN A 139 6.93 7.50 10.36
N LYS A 140 5.61 7.39 10.12
CA LYS A 140 5.02 7.17 8.79
C LYS A 140 4.78 8.46 7.99
N GLY A 141 4.89 9.63 8.65
CA GLY A 141 4.90 10.93 7.99
C GLY A 141 3.55 11.44 7.51
N HIS A 142 2.45 10.94 8.08
CA HIS A 142 1.09 11.47 7.91
C HIS A 142 0.26 11.15 9.16
N THR A 143 -0.88 11.83 9.29
CA THR A 143 -1.91 11.60 10.31
C THR A 143 -3.10 10.82 9.75
N VAL A 144 -3.90 10.21 10.62
CA VAL A 144 -5.16 9.53 10.28
C VAL A 144 -6.11 10.49 9.56
N LYS A 145 -6.19 11.75 9.99
CA LYS A 145 -7.01 12.79 9.36
C LYS A 145 -6.56 13.06 7.92
N GLU A 146 -5.25 13.16 7.68
CA GLU A 146 -4.70 13.33 6.33
C GLU A 146 -4.94 12.09 5.46
N ALA A 147 -4.74 10.89 6.01
CA ALA A 147 -5.04 9.64 5.32
C ALA A 147 -6.49 9.60 4.82
N ILE A 148 -7.47 9.90 5.69
CA ILE A 148 -8.89 9.96 5.32
C ILE A 148 -9.14 11.03 4.25
N LYS A 149 -8.53 12.21 4.39
CA LYS A 149 -8.64 13.30 3.41
C LYS A 149 -8.16 12.84 2.04
N GLN A 150 -6.98 12.22 1.95
CA GLN A 150 -6.43 11.78 0.67
C GLN A 150 -7.20 10.59 0.08
N ALA A 151 -7.69 9.68 0.89
CA ALA A 151 -8.54 8.58 0.45
C ALA A 151 -9.84 9.08 -0.20
N LYS A 152 -10.51 10.06 0.42
CA LYS A 152 -11.70 10.70 -0.15
C LYS A 152 -11.38 11.45 -1.43
N LYS A 153 -10.23 12.12 -1.50
CA LYS A 153 -9.74 12.79 -2.71
C LYS A 153 -9.57 11.82 -3.88
N LEU A 154 -9.03 10.63 -3.62
CA LEU A 154 -8.92 9.56 -4.62
C LEU A 154 -10.30 9.05 -5.06
N ASN A 155 -11.26 8.91 -4.13
CA ASN A 155 -12.64 8.55 -4.49
C ASN A 155 -13.32 9.60 -5.38
N GLU A 156 -13.11 10.89 -5.09
CA GLU A 156 -13.61 12.00 -5.91
C GLU A 156 -13.02 12.00 -7.32
N ALA A 157 -11.71 11.76 -7.42
CA ALA A 157 -11.00 11.60 -8.68
C ALA A 157 -11.28 10.27 -9.41
N LYS A 158 -12.13 9.39 -8.84
CA LYS A 158 -12.44 8.03 -9.33
C LYS A 158 -11.20 7.14 -9.51
N LEU A 159 -10.10 7.45 -8.83
CA LEU A 159 -8.89 6.65 -8.85
C LEU A 159 -8.97 5.54 -7.80
N SER A 160 -9.09 4.30 -8.24
CA SER A 160 -9.22 3.15 -7.35
C SER A 160 -7.91 2.88 -6.60
N PHE A 161 -8.03 2.43 -5.35
CA PHE A 161 -6.87 2.02 -4.56
C PHE A 161 -7.18 0.82 -3.66
N ASN A 162 -6.13 0.09 -3.32
CA ASN A 162 -6.08 -0.93 -2.31
C ASN A 162 -5.44 -0.35 -1.05
N THR A 163 -6.14 -0.48 0.08
CA THR A 163 -5.68 -0.04 1.39
C THR A 163 -4.80 -1.12 2.00
N ILE A 164 -3.56 -0.80 2.35
CA ILE A 164 -2.66 -1.67 3.10
C ILE A 164 -2.67 -1.21 4.56
N VAL A 165 -3.01 -2.12 5.46
CA VAL A 165 -2.97 -1.93 6.92
C VAL A 165 -2.14 -3.01 7.58
N MET A 166 -1.62 -2.73 8.77
CA MET A 166 -0.73 -3.59 9.50
C MET A 166 -1.29 -3.92 10.87
N TYR A 167 -1.47 -5.20 11.16
CA TYR A 167 -1.83 -5.67 12.50
C TYR A 167 -0.57 -6.02 13.30
N GLY A 168 -0.65 -5.90 14.63
CA GLY A 168 0.46 -5.99 15.56
C GLY A 168 1.34 -4.74 15.59
N ILE A 169 1.02 -3.70 14.79
CA ILE A 169 1.83 -2.49 14.67
C ILE A 169 1.82 -1.62 15.93
N ALA A 170 0.75 -1.71 16.73
CA ALA A 170 0.62 -0.93 17.96
C ALA A 170 1.38 -1.53 19.15
N GLY A 171 1.84 -2.78 19.07
CA GLY A 171 2.54 -3.46 20.16
C GLY A 171 1.64 -4.34 21.04
N GLU A 172 2.23 -4.92 22.08
CA GLU A 172 1.53 -5.72 23.09
C GLU A 172 0.41 -4.92 23.76
N GLY A 173 -0.73 -5.57 24.05
CA GLY A 173 -1.86 -4.97 24.76
C GLY A 173 -2.78 -4.10 23.90
N GLU A 174 -2.31 -3.64 22.74
CA GLU A 174 -3.00 -2.61 21.95
C GLU A 174 -3.87 -3.15 20.80
N SER A 175 -4.03 -4.48 20.71
CA SER A 175 -4.68 -5.18 19.58
C SER A 175 -6.11 -4.71 19.28
N ILE A 176 -6.97 -4.66 20.29
CA ILE A 176 -8.40 -4.29 20.13
C ILE A 176 -8.51 -2.81 19.72
N ASP A 177 -7.81 -1.92 20.42
CA ASP A 177 -7.87 -0.48 20.17
C ASP A 177 -7.33 -0.13 18.78
N ASN A 178 -6.23 -0.76 18.36
CA ASN A 178 -5.69 -0.57 17.01
C ASN A 178 -6.68 -1.05 15.93
N ALA A 179 -7.29 -2.22 16.11
CA ALA A 179 -8.27 -2.75 15.18
C ALA A 179 -9.51 -1.85 15.04
N VAL A 180 -10.09 -1.42 16.16
CA VAL A 180 -11.26 -0.54 16.18
C VAL A 180 -10.95 0.80 15.52
N ALA A 181 -9.83 1.43 15.87
CA ALA A 181 -9.43 2.69 15.29
C ALA A 181 -9.16 2.58 13.77
N THR A 182 -8.51 1.49 13.35
CA THR A 182 -8.24 1.21 11.93
C THR A 182 -9.53 0.97 11.15
N ALA A 183 -10.48 0.20 11.69
CA ALA A 183 -11.80 0.02 11.09
C ALA A 183 -12.54 1.35 10.94
N LYS A 184 -12.54 2.17 12.00
CA LYS A 184 -13.17 3.52 12.01
C LYS A 184 -12.56 4.45 10.95
N MET A 185 -11.26 4.35 10.69
CA MET A 185 -10.61 5.08 9.60
C MET A 185 -11.10 4.57 8.24
N ILE A 186 -11.05 3.25 8.00
CA ILE A 186 -11.38 2.64 6.70
C ILE A 186 -12.87 2.87 6.34
N ASN A 187 -13.78 2.78 7.30
CA ASN A 187 -15.23 2.96 7.06
C ASN A 187 -15.60 4.37 6.55
N GLN A 188 -14.66 5.33 6.55
CA GLN A 188 -14.90 6.70 6.07
C GLN A 188 -14.70 6.90 4.56
N PHE A 189 -14.10 5.94 3.86
CA PHE A 189 -13.82 6.03 2.42
C PHE A 189 -14.12 4.71 1.70
N ILE A 190 -14.07 4.73 0.37
CA ILE A 190 -14.24 3.54 -0.47
C ILE A 190 -12.87 3.05 -0.91
N THR A 191 -12.60 1.76 -0.73
CA THR A 191 -11.37 1.09 -1.18
C THR A 191 -11.75 -0.19 -1.91
N ASN A 192 -11.00 -0.55 -2.95
CA ASN A 192 -11.25 -1.76 -3.74
C ASN A 192 -10.95 -3.03 -2.93
N LYS A 193 -9.81 -3.02 -2.23
CA LYS A 193 -9.35 -4.10 -1.37
C LYS A 193 -8.76 -3.55 -0.07
N ILE A 194 -8.88 -4.30 1.02
CA ILE A 194 -8.16 -4.13 2.27
C ILE A 194 -7.15 -5.28 2.35
N ILE A 195 -5.87 -4.95 2.18
CA ILE A 195 -4.76 -5.87 2.31
C ILE A 195 -4.21 -5.70 3.73
N THR A 196 -4.14 -6.79 4.47
CA THR A 196 -3.52 -6.79 5.79
C THR A 196 -2.09 -7.30 5.70
N MET A 197 -1.22 -6.74 6.53
CA MET A 197 0.13 -7.19 6.76
C MET A 197 0.35 -7.41 8.26
N ASN A 198 1.25 -8.33 8.57
CA ASN A 198 1.66 -8.65 9.92
C ASN A 198 2.94 -7.90 10.23
N LEU A 199 2.98 -7.14 11.33
CA LEU A 199 4.21 -6.49 11.73
C LEU A 199 5.32 -7.54 11.92
N THR A 200 6.38 -7.36 11.12
CA THR A 200 7.60 -8.16 11.19
C THR A 200 8.75 -7.25 11.57
N VAL A 201 9.48 -7.60 12.63
CA VAL A 201 10.64 -6.82 13.10
C VAL A 201 11.87 -7.25 12.30
N PHE A 202 12.22 -6.47 11.29
CA PHE A 202 13.41 -6.72 10.48
C PHE A 202 14.67 -6.17 11.15
N HIS A 203 15.77 -6.94 11.06
CA HIS A 203 17.08 -6.48 11.53
C HIS A 203 17.50 -5.19 10.80
N GLY A 204 18.23 -4.31 11.48
CA GLY A 204 18.71 -3.04 10.93
C GLY A 204 17.67 -1.91 10.87
N THR A 205 16.43 -2.16 11.32
CA THR A 205 15.38 -1.13 11.40
C THR A 205 15.38 -0.44 12.76
N GLU A 206 14.83 0.79 12.84
CA GLU A 206 14.69 1.48 14.13
C GLU A 206 13.73 0.73 15.06
N LEU A 207 12.70 0.09 14.51
CA LEU A 207 11.83 -0.79 15.28
C LEU A 207 12.61 -1.93 15.96
N SER A 208 13.59 -2.52 15.27
CA SER A 208 14.45 -3.54 15.88
C SER A 208 15.27 -2.97 17.05
N ASN A 209 15.69 -1.71 16.98
CA ASN A 209 16.38 -1.04 18.09
C ASN A 209 15.43 -0.76 19.25
N MET A 210 14.21 -0.28 18.97
CA MET A 210 13.17 -0.08 19.98
C MET A 210 12.88 -1.37 20.75
N VAL A 211 12.77 -2.51 20.05
CA VAL A 211 12.58 -3.82 20.69
C VAL A 211 13.77 -4.20 21.58
N LYS A 212 15.01 -4.00 21.11
CA LYS A 212 16.22 -4.31 21.91
C LYS A 212 16.34 -3.46 23.17
N ARG A 213 15.88 -2.21 23.12
CA ARG A 213 15.89 -1.27 24.26
C ARG A 213 14.71 -1.46 25.20
N GLY A 214 13.68 -2.19 24.79
CA GLY A 214 12.43 -2.35 25.54
C GLY A 214 11.41 -1.22 25.34
N ASP A 215 11.66 -0.31 24.39
CA ASP A 215 10.74 0.80 24.05
C ASP A 215 9.49 0.32 23.29
N PHE A 216 9.55 -0.88 22.71
CA PHE A 216 8.45 -1.50 21.98
C PHE A 216 8.44 -3.01 22.24
N ILE A 217 7.30 -3.53 22.68
CA ILE A 217 7.09 -4.97 22.88
C ILE A 217 6.19 -5.46 21.74
N PRO A 218 6.66 -6.35 20.84
CA PRO A 218 5.84 -6.85 19.74
C PRO A 218 4.66 -7.68 20.25
N SER A 219 3.48 -7.50 19.65
CA SER A 219 2.28 -8.28 20.02
C SER A 219 2.49 -9.77 19.79
N TYR A 220 1.89 -10.58 20.66
CA TYR A 220 1.94 -12.04 20.56
C TYR A 220 1.00 -12.59 19.49
N ARG A 221 1.19 -13.85 19.09
CA ARG A 221 0.35 -14.52 18.07
C ARG A 221 -1.15 -14.42 18.39
N LYS A 222 -1.54 -14.66 19.65
CA LYS A 222 -2.95 -14.61 20.07
C LYS A 222 -3.55 -13.21 19.91
N GLU A 223 -2.83 -12.17 20.31
CA GLU A 223 -3.27 -10.78 20.17
C GLU A 223 -3.44 -10.40 18.71
N ARG A 224 -2.54 -10.84 17.83
CA ARG A 224 -2.63 -10.60 16.38
C ARG A 224 -3.88 -11.23 15.76
N LEU A 225 -4.28 -12.43 16.21
CA LEU A 225 -5.52 -13.07 15.78
C LEU A 225 -6.75 -12.30 16.30
N ILE A 226 -6.71 -11.87 17.56
CA ILE A 226 -7.75 -11.02 18.15
C ILE A 226 -7.89 -9.71 17.37
N GLU A 227 -6.78 -9.11 16.96
CA GLU A 227 -6.75 -7.87 16.18
C GLU A 227 -7.43 -8.04 14.81
N ILE A 228 -7.09 -9.10 14.07
CA ILE A 228 -7.74 -9.38 12.77
C ILE A 228 -9.25 -9.63 12.97
N LYS A 229 -9.63 -10.44 13.96
CA LYS A 229 -11.04 -10.70 14.28
C LYS A 229 -11.77 -9.39 14.60
N THR A 230 -11.20 -8.57 15.47
CA THR A 230 -11.78 -7.29 15.90
C THR A 230 -11.90 -6.33 14.72
N LEU A 231 -10.89 -6.28 13.85
CA LEU A 231 -10.91 -5.46 12.64
C LEU A 231 -12.06 -5.89 11.74
N LEU A 232 -12.20 -7.19 11.46
CA LEU A 232 -13.30 -7.74 10.67
C LEU A 232 -14.66 -7.41 11.28
N GLU A 233 -14.83 -7.57 12.59
CA GLU A 233 -16.07 -7.26 13.31
C GLU A 233 -16.48 -5.80 13.16
N ASN A 234 -15.53 -4.87 13.16
CA ASN A 234 -15.78 -3.42 13.09
C ASN A 234 -15.76 -2.85 11.65
N LEU A 235 -15.32 -3.60 10.65
CA LEU A 235 -15.36 -3.16 9.25
C LEU A 235 -16.79 -3.17 8.71
N GLU A 236 -17.19 -2.03 8.16
CA GLU A 236 -18.49 -1.74 7.57
C GLU A 236 -18.29 -1.02 6.22
N PRO A 237 -17.70 -1.72 5.22
CA PRO A 237 -17.43 -1.09 3.94
C PRO A 237 -18.74 -0.71 3.22
N LYS A 238 -18.74 0.47 2.60
CA LYS A 238 -19.91 1.02 1.90
C LYS A 238 -20.24 0.32 0.59
N VAL A 239 -19.28 -0.44 0.05
CA VAL A 239 -19.40 -1.23 -1.17
C VAL A 239 -18.81 -2.62 -0.91
N PRO A 240 -19.09 -3.62 -1.76
CA PRO A 240 -18.39 -4.89 -1.69
C PRO A 240 -16.87 -4.68 -1.75
N THR A 241 -16.16 -5.10 -0.71
CA THR A 241 -14.72 -4.88 -0.58
C THR A 241 -14.03 -6.19 -0.24
N ILE A 242 -12.95 -6.50 -0.96
CA ILE A 242 -12.16 -7.70 -0.70
C ILE A 242 -11.32 -7.45 0.56
N PHE A 243 -11.39 -8.37 1.52
CA PHE A 243 -10.47 -8.46 2.65
C PHE A 243 -9.46 -9.56 2.38
N ASP A 244 -8.17 -9.24 2.47
CA ASP A 244 -7.08 -10.10 2.02
C ASP A 244 -5.96 -10.19 3.07
N THR A 245 -5.72 -11.39 3.59
CA THR A 245 -4.60 -11.69 4.48
C THR A 245 -3.57 -12.60 3.81
N THR A 246 -3.57 -12.78 2.49
CA THR A 246 -2.65 -13.72 1.85
C THR A 246 -1.20 -13.23 1.80
N HIS A 247 -0.94 -11.95 2.08
CA HIS A 247 0.40 -11.35 2.11
C HIS A 247 1.40 -12.24 2.90
N PRO A 248 2.60 -12.54 2.38
CA PRO A 248 3.52 -13.55 2.92
C PRO A 248 3.77 -13.49 4.43
N THR A 249 3.86 -12.29 5.00
CA THR A 249 4.11 -12.07 6.44
C THR A 249 2.99 -12.55 7.36
N ASN A 250 1.78 -12.75 6.84
CA ASN A 250 0.61 -13.03 7.66
C ASN A 250 0.60 -14.46 8.20
N ILE A 251 0.14 -14.56 9.44
CA ILE A 251 0.02 -15.80 10.20
C ILE A 251 -1.11 -16.66 9.63
N ILE A 252 -2.19 -16.02 9.18
CA ILE A 252 -3.36 -16.67 8.58
C ILE A 252 -3.54 -16.22 7.14
N LYS A 253 -4.04 -17.12 6.30
CA LYS A 253 -4.25 -16.88 4.86
C LYS A 253 -5.74 -17.02 4.56
N ILE A 254 -6.48 -15.93 4.72
CA ILE A 254 -7.91 -15.86 4.46
C ILE A 254 -8.18 -14.76 3.43
N LYS A 255 -9.21 -14.98 2.62
CA LYS A 255 -9.68 -14.02 1.61
C LYS A 255 -11.18 -14.13 1.46
N GLY A 256 -11.87 -13.00 1.46
CA GLY A 256 -13.32 -12.95 1.32
C GLY A 256 -13.81 -11.57 0.94
N THR A 257 -15.04 -11.48 0.47
CA THR A 257 -15.69 -10.22 0.11
C THR A 257 -16.63 -9.79 1.22
N LEU A 258 -16.37 -8.63 1.83
CA LEU A 258 -17.23 -8.03 2.83
C LEU A 258 -18.43 -7.33 2.17
N PRO A 259 -19.64 -7.35 2.77
CA PRO A 259 -19.98 -8.04 4.03
C PRO A 259 -20.37 -9.52 3.85
N LYS A 260 -20.52 -10.00 2.61
CA LYS A 260 -21.05 -11.35 2.28
C LYS A 260 -20.33 -12.47 3.03
N ASP A 261 -18.99 -12.45 3.02
CA ASP A 261 -18.17 -13.51 3.59
C ASP A 261 -17.76 -13.23 5.05
N LYS A 262 -18.20 -12.11 5.65
CA LYS A 262 -17.74 -11.62 6.97
C LYS A 262 -17.83 -12.68 8.07
N LYS A 263 -18.98 -13.35 8.20
CA LYS A 263 -19.18 -14.40 9.21
C LYS A 263 -18.27 -15.61 8.97
N LYS A 264 -18.12 -16.02 7.72
CA LYS A 264 -17.27 -17.15 7.33
C LYS A 264 -15.81 -16.88 7.71
N ILE A 265 -15.27 -15.73 7.30
CA ILE A 265 -13.87 -15.40 7.56
C ILE A 265 -13.59 -15.16 9.04
N ILE A 266 -14.53 -14.57 9.81
CA ILE A 266 -14.38 -14.46 11.27
C ILE A 266 -14.28 -15.84 11.93
N ASN A 267 -15.12 -16.80 11.51
CA ASN A 267 -15.05 -18.16 12.04
C ASN A 267 -13.73 -18.86 11.69
N GLU A 268 -13.18 -18.62 10.50
CA GLU A 268 -11.85 -19.13 10.13
C GLU A 268 -10.73 -18.56 11.01
N VAL A 269 -10.81 -17.28 11.40
CA VAL A 269 -9.85 -16.67 12.35
C VAL A 269 -9.95 -17.32 13.74
N ILE A 270 -11.16 -17.60 14.21
CA ILE A 270 -11.40 -18.18 15.55
C ILE A 270 -10.87 -19.62 15.65
N ASN A 271 -10.89 -20.37 14.55
CA ASN A 271 -10.48 -21.78 14.50
C ASN A 271 -8.96 -21.98 14.27
N TYR A 272 -8.17 -20.90 14.23
CA TYR A 272 -6.73 -20.91 13.95
C TYR A 272 -5.87 -20.82 15.23
#